data_AF-A0A174UIF0-F1
#
_entry.id   AF-A0A174UIF0-F1
#
_cell.length_a   1.000
_cell.length_b   1.000
_cell.length_c   1.000
_cell.angle_alpha   90.00
_cell.angle_beta   90.00
_cell.angle_gamma   90.00
#
_symmetry.space_group_name_H-M   'P 1'
#
loop_
_entity.id
_entity.type
_entity.pdbx_description
1 polymer ?
#
loop_
_entity_poly.entity_id
_entity_poly.type
_entity_poly.pdbx_seq_one_letter_code
_entity_poly.pdbx_strand_id
1 'polypeptide(L)'
;MTPSELATMPGDKCILQLRGLPPFYSPKYDLKKHPNYRYTAEADKKKNAFDLDRLINRRRRPGPDELCEVYAVAVPDDGLTSEDEDILNYDDIDDPDAFA
;
A
#
# COMPACT_ATOMS: atom_id res chain seq x y z
N MET A 1 29.42 -0.12 0.15
CA MET A 1 28.15 0.61 0.24
C MET A 1 27.68 0.49 1.67
N THR A 2 27.59 1.60 2.38
CA THR A 2 27.17 1.62 3.79
C THR A 2 25.66 1.86 3.87
N PRO A 3 24.98 1.41 4.94
CA PRO A 3 23.55 1.67 5.10
C PRO A 3 23.20 3.17 5.13
N SER A 4 24.09 4.02 5.67
CA SER A 4 23.93 5.48 5.66
C SER A 4 24.00 6.09 4.26
N GLU A 5 24.84 5.55 3.37
CA GLU A 5 24.89 5.95 1.96
C GLU A 5 23.62 5.56 1.21
N LEU A 6 23.02 4.41 1.53
CA LEU A 6 21.75 3.97 0.95
C LEU A 6 20.58 4.87 1.40
N ALA A 7 20.54 5.23 2.68
CA ALA A 7 19.51 6.10 3.25
C ALA A 7 19.54 7.53 2.70
N THR A 8 20.72 8.00 2.23
CA THR A 8 20.92 9.34 1.69
C THR A 8 20.93 9.39 0.15
N MET A 9 20.58 8.28 -0.50
CA MET A 9 20.60 8.18 -1.95
C MET A 9 19.56 9.14 -2.59
N PRO A 10 19.93 9.87 -3.67
CA PRO A 10 18.99 10.68 -4.44
C PRO A 10 17.82 9.85 -4.98
N GLY A 11 16.58 10.31 -4.73
CA GLY A 11 15.37 9.60 -5.12
C GLY A 11 15.17 9.44 -6.64
N ASP A 12 15.91 10.18 -7.46
CA ASP A 12 15.89 10.14 -8.93
C ASP A 12 16.90 9.14 -9.52
N LYS A 13 17.69 8.45 -8.69
CA LYS A 13 18.74 7.51 -9.12
C LYS A 13 18.54 6.12 -8.52
N CYS A 14 19.07 5.13 -9.22
CA CYS A 14 19.16 3.74 -8.78
C CYS A 14 20.62 3.30 -8.77
N ILE A 15 20.90 2.26 -8.00
CA ILE A 15 22.20 1.58 -8.00
C ILE A 15 22.12 0.49 -9.05
N LEU A 16 22.96 0.57 -10.08
CA LEU A 16 23.02 -0.41 -11.15
C LEU A 16 24.30 -1.23 -11.03
N GLN A 17 24.14 -2.55 -11.03
CA GLN A 17 25.26 -3.49 -11.01
C GLN A 17 25.32 -4.25 -12.34
N LEU A 18 26.41 -4.07 -13.07
CA LEU A 18 26.71 -4.77 -14.31
C LEU A 18 27.92 -5.69 -14.10
N ARG A 19 27.94 -6.87 -14.74
CA ARG A 19 29.09 -7.77 -14.64
C ARG A 19 30.35 -7.09 -15.18
N GLY A 20 31.43 -7.15 -14.41
CA GLY A 20 32.73 -6.56 -14.78
C GLY A 20 32.86 -5.07 -14.51
N LEU A 21 31.84 -4.42 -13.93
CA LEU A 21 31.91 -3.01 -13.52
C LEU A 21 31.55 -2.89 -12.03
N PRO A 22 32.18 -1.96 -11.29
CA PRO A 22 31.74 -1.63 -9.95
C PRO A 22 30.32 -1.06 -9.99
N PRO A 23 29.49 -1.27 -8.95
CA PRO A 23 28.17 -0.64 -8.87
C PRO A 23 28.28 0.89 -8.97
N PHE A 24 27.35 1.51 -9.69
CA PHE A 24 27.31 2.96 -9.87
C PHE A 24 25.89 3.49 -9.88
N TYR A 25 25.76 4.82 -9.73
CA TYR A 25 24.46 5.49 -9.82
C TYR A 25 24.03 5.67 -11.28
N SER A 26 22.86 5.14 -11.60
CA SER A 26 22.17 5.36 -12.86
C SER A 26 20.92 6.22 -12.62
N PRO A 27 20.58 7.16 -13.51
CA PRO A 27 19.29 7.85 -13.45
C PRO A 27 18.14 6.84 -13.62
N LYS A 28 17.04 7.08 -12.90
CA LYS A 28 15.79 6.33 -13.07
C LYS A 28 15.19 6.62 -14.44
N TYR A 29 14.49 5.63 -14.99
CA TYR A 29 13.75 5.82 -16.23
C TYR A 29 12.59 6.80 -16.00
N ASP A 30 12.45 7.79 -16.88
CA ASP A 30 11.34 8.74 -16.83
C ASP A 30 10.05 8.08 -17.34
N LEU A 31 9.15 7.77 -16.41
CA LEU A 31 7.88 7.09 -16.68
C LEU A 31 7.05 7.81 -17.74
N LYS A 32 7.12 9.16 -17.83
CA LYS A 32 6.37 9.96 -18.81
C LYS A 32 6.75 9.66 -20.25
N LYS A 33 7.96 9.13 -20.49
CA LYS A 33 8.46 8.75 -21.81
C LYS A 33 7.97 7.37 -22.25
N HIS A 34 7.38 6.58 -21.36
CA HIS A 34 6.90 5.25 -21.70
C HIS A 34 5.70 5.34 -22.67
N PRO A 35 5.64 4.53 -23.75
CA PRO A 35 4.55 4.60 -24.74
C PRO A 35 3.16 4.38 -24.13
N ASN A 36 3.10 3.59 -23.06
CA ASN A 36 1.88 3.27 -22.33
C ASN A 36 1.64 4.17 -21.10
N TYR A 37 2.38 5.27 -20.93
CA TYR A 37 2.20 6.17 -19.78
C TYR A 37 0.76 6.69 -19.68
N ARG A 38 0.08 6.91 -20.81
CA ARG A 38 -1.32 7.37 -20.88
C ARG A 38 -2.34 6.51 -20.12
N TYR A 39 -2.00 5.26 -19.80
CA TYR A 39 -2.88 4.33 -19.10
C TYR A 39 -2.60 4.27 -17.60
N THR A 40 -1.62 5.02 -17.09
CA THR A 40 -1.32 5.06 -15.66
C THR A 40 -2.22 6.06 -14.94
N ALA A 41 -2.39 5.85 -13.62
CA ALA A 41 -3.10 6.80 -12.76
C ALA A 41 -2.39 8.16 -12.68
N GLU A 42 -1.06 8.20 -12.86
CA GLU A 42 -0.32 9.47 -12.87
C GLU A 42 -0.67 10.35 -14.09
N ALA A 43 -0.93 9.73 -15.25
CA ALA A 43 -1.28 10.45 -16.47
C ALA A 43 -2.72 10.99 -16.42
N ASP A 44 -3.68 10.21 -15.91
CA ASP A 44 -5.07 10.64 -15.71
C ASP A 44 -5.68 9.97 -14.47
N LYS A 45 -5.60 10.68 -13.33
CA LYS A 45 -6.15 10.18 -12.06
C LYS A 45 -7.65 9.94 -12.11
N LYS A 46 -8.42 10.66 -12.92
CA LYS A 46 -9.88 10.51 -12.92
C LYS A 46 -10.32 9.29 -13.73
N LYS A 47 -9.59 8.96 -14.79
CA LYS A 47 -9.94 7.84 -15.68
C LYS A 47 -9.27 6.54 -15.31
N ASN A 48 -8.00 6.59 -14.90
CA ASN A 48 -7.16 5.40 -14.73
C ASN A 48 -6.91 5.05 -13.26
N ALA A 49 -7.22 5.93 -12.30
CA ALA A 49 -7.10 5.55 -10.90
C ALA A 49 -8.19 4.55 -10.53
N PHE A 50 -7.80 3.59 -9.71
CA PHE A 50 -8.70 2.62 -9.14
C PHE A 50 -9.64 3.31 -8.14
N ASP A 51 -10.94 3.05 -8.27
CA ASP A 51 -12.00 3.64 -7.46
C ASP A 51 -12.75 2.51 -6.75
N LEU A 52 -12.53 2.37 -5.44
CA LEU A 52 -13.06 1.28 -4.63
C LEU A 52 -14.59 1.35 -4.54
N ASP A 53 -15.16 2.55 -4.51
CA ASP A 53 -16.60 2.77 -4.39
C ASP A 53 -17.37 2.25 -5.61
N ARG A 54 -16.71 2.20 -6.78
CA ARG A 54 -17.28 1.58 -7.98
C ARG A 54 -17.28 0.06 -7.94
N LEU A 55 -16.32 -0.53 -7.23
CA LEU A 55 -16.17 -1.99 -7.17
C LEU A 55 -17.06 -2.59 -6.09
N ILE A 56 -17.22 -1.92 -4.95
CA ILE A 56 -17.93 -2.44 -3.79
C ILE A 56 -19.24 -1.68 -3.60
N ASN A 57 -20.36 -2.29 -3.96
CA ASN A 57 -21.68 -1.80 -3.58
C ASN A 57 -21.88 -1.98 -2.07
N ARG A 58 -21.55 -0.94 -1.28
CA ARG A 58 -21.73 -0.90 0.18
C ARG A 58 -23.20 -0.99 0.64
N ARG A 59 -24.17 -0.87 -0.28
CA ARG A 59 -25.61 -1.02 0.00
C ARG A 59 -26.07 -2.46 -0.25
N ARG A 60 -25.65 -3.40 0.58
CA ARG A 60 -26.35 -4.68 0.70
C ARG A 60 -27.44 -4.53 1.76
N ARG A 61 -28.63 -4.13 1.32
CA ARG A 61 -29.83 -4.27 2.15
C ARG A 61 -30.37 -5.67 1.91
N PRO A 62 -30.73 -6.42 2.96
CA PRO A 62 -31.50 -7.64 2.77
C PRO A 62 -32.73 -7.37 1.93
N GLY A 63 -33.06 -8.27 1.01
CA GLY A 63 -34.34 -8.25 0.31
C GLY A 63 -35.50 -8.35 1.31
N PRO A 64 -36.70 -7.83 0.98
CA PRO A 64 -37.86 -7.90 1.88
C PRO A 64 -38.25 -9.33 2.26
N ASP A 65 -37.95 -10.31 1.40
CA ASP A 65 -38.23 -11.74 1.61
C ASP A 65 -36.95 -12.57 1.91
N GLU A 66 -35.81 -11.91 2.14
CA GLU A 66 -34.54 -12.60 2.40
C GLU A 66 -34.48 -13.06 3.86
N LEU A 67 -34.26 -14.37 4.05
CA LEU A 67 -34.11 -14.94 5.39
C LEU A 67 -32.78 -14.47 5.99
N CYS A 68 -32.86 -13.56 6.96
CA CYS A 68 -31.69 -13.09 7.71
C CYS A 68 -31.66 -13.71 9.11
N GLU A 69 -30.55 -14.37 9.44
CA GLU A 69 -30.26 -14.77 10.81
C GLU A 69 -29.59 -13.59 11.53
N VAL A 70 -30.25 -13.08 12.58
CA VAL A 70 -29.78 -11.92 13.35
C VAL A 70 -29.16 -12.41 14.65
N TYR A 71 -27.87 -12.14 14.83
CA TYR A 71 -27.16 -12.40 16.08
C TYR A 71 -27.04 -11.13 16.90
N ALA A 72 -27.40 -11.21 18.18
CA ALA A 72 -27.15 -10.13 19.13
C ALA A 72 -25.67 -10.15 19.52
N VAL A 73 -24.91 -9.17 19.02
CA VAL A 73 -23.52 -8.94 19.45
C VAL A 73 -23.55 -7.84 20.48
N ALA A 74 -23.18 -8.16 21.73
CA ALA A 74 -22.93 -7.16 22.75
C ALA A 74 -21.53 -6.57 22.48
N VAL A 75 -21.49 -5.44 21.78
CA VAL A 75 -20.27 -4.63 21.74
C VAL A 75 -20.27 -3.80 23.02
N PRO A 76 -19.25 -3.93 23.88
CA PRO A 76 -19.14 -3.03 25.04
C PRO A 76 -19.03 -1.58 24.54
N ASP A 77 -19.70 -0.64 25.20
CA ASP A 77 -19.71 0.79 24.83
C ASP A 77 -18.31 1.44 24.85
N ASP A 78 -17.34 0.79 25.53
CA ASP A 78 -15.93 1.19 25.57
C ASP A 78 -15.09 0.56 24.43
N GLY A 79 -15.73 -0.20 23.54
CA GLY A 79 -15.12 -0.81 22.37
C GLY A 79 -14.84 0.23 21.30
N LEU A 80 -13.62 0.75 21.31
CA LEU A 80 -12.99 1.52 20.24
C LEU A 80 -13.47 1.02 18.86
N THR A 81 -14.39 1.77 18.24
CA THR A 81 -14.68 1.64 16.81
C THR A 81 -13.72 2.48 15.97
N SER A 82 -12.58 2.87 16.53
CA SER A 82 -11.42 3.22 15.72
C SER A 82 -10.88 1.93 15.12
N GLU A 83 -11.42 1.56 13.96
CA GLU A 83 -10.54 1.14 12.88
C GLU A 83 -9.33 2.10 12.93
N ASP A 84 -8.15 1.69 13.45
CA ASP A 84 -6.82 2.16 12.98
C ASP A 84 -5.58 1.79 13.84
N GLU A 85 -5.61 1.27 15.08
CA GLU A 85 -4.33 1.22 15.86
C GLU A 85 -3.54 -0.11 15.88
N ASP A 86 -4.15 -1.32 15.78
CA ASP A 86 -3.39 -2.55 16.16
C ASP A 86 -3.31 -3.69 15.13
N ILE A 87 -3.82 -3.53 13.90
CA ILE A 87 -3.80 -4.66 12.94
C ILE A 87 -2.49 -4.78 12.15
N LEU A 88 -1.69 -3.70 11.98
CA LEU A 88 -0.37 -3.76 11.36
C LEU A 88 0.55 -2.62 11.86
N ASN A 89 0.91 -2.61 13.14
CA ASN A 89 2.08 -1.83 13.54
C ASN A 89 3.34 -2.60 13.12
N TYR A 90 3.91 -2.23 11.96
CA TYR A 90 5.15 -2.81 11.46
C TYR A 90 6.38 -2.51 12.34
N ASP A 91 6.23 -1.68 13.38
CA ASP A 91 7.30 -1.34 14.32
C ASP A 91 7.65 -2.52 15.26
N ASP A 92 6.78 -3.51 15.43
CA ASP A 92 7.05 -4.69 16.27
C ASP A 92 7.94 -5.75 15.56
N ILE A 93 8.19 -5.60 14.25
CA ILE A 93 9.02 -6.56 13.49
C ILE A 93 10.53 -6.36 13.70
N ASP A 94 10.95 -5.21 14.25
CA ASP A 94 12.35 -4.89 14.52
C ASP A 94 12.75 -5.02 16.00
N ASP A 95 11.89 -5.58 16.88
CA ASP A 95 12.25 -5.85 18.27
C ASP A 95 13.20 -7.08 18.37
N PRO A 96 14.49 -6.90 18.72
CA PRO A 96 15.44 -8.01 18.83
C PRO A 96 15.14 -8.99 19.97
N ASP A 97 14.23 -8.66 20.89
CA ASP A 97 13.87 -9.52 22.03
C ASP A 97 12.65 -10.42 21.76
N ALA A 98 12.00 -10.34 20.58
CA ALA A 98 10.80 -11.12 20.26
C ALA A 98 11.03 -12.66 20.16
N PHE A 99 12.28 -13.12 20.14
CA PHE A 99 12.65 -14.54 20.07
C PHE A 99 13.54 -15.02 21.23
N ALA A 100 13.58 -14.28 22.35
CA ALA A 100 14.27 -14.69 23.57
C ALA A 100 13.42 -15.61 24.46
#